data_AF-A0AAD4PA61-F1
#
_entry.id   AF-A0AAD4PA61-F1
#
_cell.length_a   1.000
_cell.length_b   1.000
_cell.length_c   1.000
_cell.angle_alpha   90.00
_cell.angle_beta   90.00
_cell.angle_gamma   90.00
#
_symmetry.space_group_name_H-M   'P 1'
#
loop_
_entity.id
_entity.type
_entity.pdbx_description
1 polymer ?
#
loop_
_entity_poly.entity_id
_entity_poly.type
_entity_poly.pdbx_seq_one_letter_code
_entity_poly.pdbx_strand_id
1 'polypeptide(L)'
;MALSISRRVLRAFGSGDVCYLPNSLYNAFRGHDCGDSLYSMGSTVLGKASFDVCRRYCTTILTPNSIGGSFPSHLLSSKSVPTPDREIGLYQDLVIPVTNFLNEDKGFMALAGDVFDVPIRKDIIHRVVRWQLAKRQQGTHSTKTISEVSGTGRKPWKQKGTGRARHGTLRGPQFRGGCVMHGPKPRSHAIKLNKKVRRLGLKIALTARAAEGKLMIFEDLDVPSHKTKNIVNYVSQMENSKKLLLVDGGPINEKLKLATQNIHYVNVLPSIGLNVYSILLHDTLVMSRDAVDRIVERMRTPINR
;
A
#
# COMPACT_ATOMS: atom_id res chain seq x y z
N MET A 1 -7.62 -14.90 58.98
CA MET A 1 -7.96 -13.61 58.35
C MET A 1 -6.67 -12.87 58.07
N ALA A 2 -6.20 -12.86 56.82
CA ALA A 2 -4.94 -12.23 56.43
C ALA A 2 -5.25 -11.06 55.50
N LEU A 3 -4.82 -9.87 55.91
CA LEU A 3 -5.07 -8.58 55.28
C LEU A 3 -4.16 -8.39 54.07
N SER A 4 -4.75 -8.11 52.89
CA SER A 4 -4.02 -7.70 51.69
C SER A 4 -3.86 -6.17 51.65
N ILE A 5 -2.61 -5.72 51.58
CA ILE A 5 -2.20 -4.32 51.54
C ILE A 5 -2.26 -3.82 50.10
N SER A 6 -3.08 -2.80 49.87
CA SER A 6 -3.18 -2.03 48.61
C SER A 6 -2.03 -1.02 48.52
N ARG A 7 -1.25 -1.05 47.44
CA ARG A 7 -0.30 0.02 47.09
C ARG A 7 -0.88 0.88 45.97
N ARG A 8 -1.48 2.02 46.35
CA ARG A 8 -1.57 3.24 45.53
C ARG A 8 -0.20 3.91 45.53
N VAL A 9 0.35 4.18 44.36
CA VAL A 9 1.45 5.16 44.22
C VAL A 9 1.07 6.14 43.12
N LEU A 10 0.85 7.38 43.56
CA LEU A 10 0.77 8.61 42.78
C LEU A 10 2.15 8.91 42.18
N ARG A 11 2.19 9.41 40.94
CA ARG A 11 3.30 10.26 40.48
C ARG A 11 2.76 11.50 39.80
N ALA A 12 3.14 12.62 40.39
CA ALA A 12 2.93 13.98 39.96
C ALA A 12 4.04 14.40 38.97
N PHE A 13 3.62 15.27 38.05
CA PHE A 13 4.30 16.40 37.43
C PHE A 13 5.84 16.41 37.35
N GLY A 14 6.33 16.43 36.11
CA GLY A 14 7.67 16.84 35.72
C GLY A 14 7.62 17.57 34.38
N SER A 15 7.94 18.85 34.44
CA SER A 15 8.09 19.85 33.38
C SER A 15 9.14 19.48 32.33
N GLY A 16 8.89 19.84 31.06
CA GLY A 16 9.85 19.71 29.96
C GLY A 16 9.46 20.57 28.76
N ASP A 17 9.92 21.82 28.78
CA ASP A 17 10.42 22.67 27.71
C ASP A 17 9.72 22.70 26.33
N VAL A 18 9.11 23.86 26.08
CA VAL A 18 8.64 24.36 24.79
C VAL A 18 9.82 25.01 24.06
N CYS A 19 10.29 24.39 22.98
CA CYS A 19 11.22 25.03 22.05
C CYS A 19 10.45 25.72 20.92
N TYR A 20 10.48 27.05 20.95
CA TYR A 20 10.10 27.95 19.87
C TYR A 20 11.13 27.87 18.73
N LEU A 21 10.66 27.78 17.47
CA LEU A 21 11.45 28.14 16.29
C LEU A 21 11.04 29.55 15.82
N PRO A 22 11.98 30.45 15.50
CA PRO A 22 11.65 31.79 15.05
C PRO A 22 11.42 31.84 13.53
N ASN A 23 10.38 32.60 13.16
CA ASN A 23 10.25 33.26 11.86
C ASN A 23 11.33 34.35 11.71
N SER A 24 11.84 34.53 10.49
CA SER A 24 12.45 35.74 9.86
C SER A 24 13.54 35.28 8.87
N LEU A 25 13.50 35.53 7.56
CA LEU A 25 13.68 36.84 6.91
C LEU A 25 13.19 36.85 5.44
N TYR A 26 12.34 37.84 5.12
CA TYR A 26 12.28 38.76 3.98
C TYR A 26 12.82 38.43 2.55
N ASN A 27 11.87 38.46 1.60
CA ASN A 27 11.73 39.33 0.42
C ASN A 27 12.92 39.72 -0.50
N ALA A 28 12.69 39.39 -1.78
CA ALA A 28 12.70 40.25 -2.98
C ALA A 28 14.00 40.93 -3.45
N PHE A 29 14.40 40.65 -4.69
CA PHE A 29 14.69 41.69 -5.68
C PHE A 29 14.44 41.18 -7.12
N ARG A 30 13.78 42.06 -7.90
CA ARG A 30 13.47 41.98 -9.33
C ARG A 30 14.66 42.39 -10.21
N GLY A 31 14.61 41.95 -11.48
CA GLY A 31 15.25 42.51 -12.68
C GLY A 31 15.45 41.36 -13.68
N HIS A 32 14.77 41.21 -14.83
CA HIS A 32 14.52 42.17 -15.93
C HIS A 32 15.80 42.99 -16.21
N ASP A 33 16.54 42.77 -17.29
CA ASP A 33 16.09 42.88 -18.69
C ASP A 33 16.95 42.13 -19.73
N CYS A 34 16.32 41.93 -20.90
CA CYS A 34 16.81 42.01 -22.29
C CYS A 34 18.27 41.59 -22.56
N GLY A 35 18.53 40.58 -23.39
CA GLY A 35 18.12 40.54 -24.80
C GLY A 35 19.35 40.83 -25.65
N ASP A 36 19.84 39.82 -26.36
CA ASP A 36 20.23 39.91 -27.77
C ASP A 36 20.86 38.59 -28.21
N SER A 37 20.08 37.86 -28.99
CA SER A 37 20.61 36.95 -30.01
C SER A 37 21.40 37.78 -31.01
N LEU A 38 22.55 37.30 -31.49
CA LEU A 38 22.89 37.36 -32.91
C LEU A 38 23.99 36.36 -33.24
N TYR A 39 23.80 35.77 -34.41
CA TYR A 39 24.53 34.68 -35.06
C TYR A 39 25.99 35.01 -35.39
N SER A 40 26.85 34.00 -35.48
CA SER A 40 27.60 33.75 -36.73
C SER A 40 28.34 32.39 -36.71
N MET A 41 28.12 31.61 -37.76
CA MET A 41 28.87 30.42 -38.12
C MET A 41 30.05 30.76 -39.05
N GLY A 42 31.12 29.94 -38.95
CA GLY A 42 32.08 29.63 -40.05
C GLY A 42 33.05 30.75 -40.43
N SER A 43 34.26 30.53 -40.94
CA SER A 43 34.92 29.33 -41.47
C SER A 43 36.38 29.70 -41.84
N THR A 44 37.34 28.79 -41.64
CA THR A 44 38.55 28.45 -42.46
C THR A 44 39.39 29.58 -43.13
N VAL A 45 40.75 29.59 -43.16
CA VAL A 45 41.65 28.75 -44.00
C VAL A 45 43.15 29.14 -43.77
N LEU A 46 44.03 28.11 -43.67
CA LEU A 46 45.48 27.92 -44.03
C LEU A 46 46.58 29.00 -43.86
N GLY A 47 47.74 28.58 -43.32
CA GLY A 47 49.05 29.22 -43.59
C GLY A 47 50.31 28.76 -42.81
N LYS A 48 50.86 27.58 -43.15
CA LYS A 48 52.28 27.10 -43.17
C LYS A 48 53.35 27.36 -42.05
N ALA A 49 54.01 26.24 -41.70
CA ALA A 49 55.47 26.01 -41.47
C ALA A 49 56.12 26.54 -40.16
N SER A 50 57.03 25.86 -39.41
CA SER A 50 57.61 24.50 -39.39
C SER A 50 58.44 24.30 -38.09
N PHE A 51 58.76 23.03 -37.76
CA PHE A 51 59.91 22.48 -37.00
C PHE A 51 59.99 22.48 -35.44
N ASP A 52 59.95 21.24 -34.92
CA ASP A 52 60.68 20.57 -33.81
C ASP A 52 60.64 21.13 -32.36
N VAL A 53 60.37 20.35 -31.31
CA VAL A 53 61.01 19.06 -30.94
C VAL A 53 60.04 18.10 -30.20
N CYS A 54 60.10 16.82 -30.60
CA CYS A 54 59.51 15.64 -29.95
C CYS A 54 60.18 15.26 -28.61
N ARG A 55 59.36 14.76 -27.66
CA ARG A 55 59.51 13.51 -26.84
C ARG A 55 58.83 13.70 -25.47
N ARG A 56 58.02 12.79 -24.92
CA ARG A 56 58.04 11.32 -24.99
C ARG A 56 56.63 10.73 -25.01
N TYR A 57 56.50 9.69 -25.82
CA TYR A 57 55.45 8.69 -25.82
C TYR A 57 55.30 8.02 -24.44
N CYS A 58 54.06 7.68 -24.09
CA CYS A 58 53.78 6.43 -23.39
C CYS A 58 52.47 5.86 -23.91
N THR A 59 52.57 5.14 -25.03
CA THR A 59 51.64 4.08 -25.40
C THR A 59 52.05 2.84 -24.63
N THR A 60 51.28 2.43 -23.61
CA THR A 60 51.45 1.09 -23.03
C THR A 60 50.59 0.10 -23.80
N ILE A 61 51.31 -0.71 -24.57
CA ILE A 61 50.92 -1.91 -25.28
C ILE A 61 50.20 -2.87 -24.32
N LEU A 62 49.03 -3.37 -24.73
CA LEU A 62 48.38 -4.54 -24.12
C LEU A 62 49.24 -5.77 -24.43
N THR A 63 49.76 -6.42 -23.39
CA THR A 63 50.29 -7.79 -23.49
C THR A 63 49.16 -8.79 -23.21
N PRO A 64 49.06 -9.91 -23.96
CA PRO A 64 48.19 -11.01 -23.59
C PRO A 64 48.89 -11.76 -22.45
N ASN A 65 48.17 -12.10 -21.39
CA ASN A 65 48.61 -12.79 -20.17
C ASN A 65 48.97 -11.87 -18.98
N SER A 66 47.99 -11.14 -18.46
CA SER A 66 47.97 -10.80 -17.03
C SER A 66 46.58 -11.02 -16.47
N ILE A 67 46.43 -12.10 -15.70
CA ILE A 67 45.33 -12.29 -14.76
C ILE A 67 45.43 -11.13 -13.76
N GLY A 68 44.46 -10.22 -13.74
CA GLY A 68 44.39 -9.13 -12.76
C GLY A 68 44.29 -7.71 -13.32
N GLY A 69 43.44 -7.48 -14.32
CA GLY A 69 42.94 -6.14 -14.62
C GLY A 69 41.89 -5.69 -13.59
N SER A 70 42.25 -5.68 -12.31
CA SER A 70 41.39 -5.14 -11.26
C SER A 70 41.59 -3.62 -11.23
N PHE A 71 40.53 -2.86 -11.46
CA PHE A 71 40.56 -1.41 -11.25
C PHE A 71 41.13 -1.12 -9.86
N PRO A 72 42.08 -0.16 -9.73
CA PRO A 72 42.72 0.08 -8.44
C PRO A 72 41.67 0.51 -7.42
N SER A 73 41.51 -0.26 -6.34
CA SER A 73 40.49 -0.02 -5.31
C SER A 73 40.63 1.35 -4.63
N HIS A 74 41.83 1.93 -4.65
CA HIS A 74 42.12 3.25 -4.11
C HIS A 74 41.53 4.42 -4.93
N LEU A 75 41.09 4.17 -6.18
CA LEU A 75 40.42 5.16 -7.03
C LEU A 75 38.89 5.09 -6.93
N LEU A 76 38.33 4.09 -6.24
CA LEU A 76 36.91 4.02 -5.95
C LEU A 76 36.58 5.01 -4.84
N SER A 77 35.97 6.15 -5.22
CA SER A 77 35.44 7.09 -4.24
C SER A 77 34.28 6.43 -3.48
N SER A 78 34.41 6.30 -2.17
CA SER A 78 33.35 5.81 -1.27
C SER A 78 32.22 6.82 -1.04
N LYS A 79 32.22 7.95 -1.76
CA LYS A 79 31.17 8.95 -1.67
C LYS A 79 29.87 8.32 -2.14
N SER A 80 28.97 8.02 -1.20
CA SER A 80 27.58 7.73 -1.49
C SER A 80 26.99 8.95 -2.19
N VAL A 81 26.83 8.88 -3.51
CA VAL A 81 26.04 9.86 -4.24
C VAL A 81 24.61 9.72 -3.70
N PRO A 82 24.01 10.76 -3.10
CA PRO A 82 22.59 10.71 -2.78
C PRO A 82 21.86 10.65 -4.13
N THR A 83 21.42 9.45 -4.52
CA THR A 83 20.44 9.32 -5.58
C THR A 83 19.24 10.16 -5.17
N PRO A 84 18.73 11.06 -6.04
CA PRO A 84 17.59 11.89 -5.69
C PRO A 84 16.45 10.99 -5.21
N ASP A 85 15.76 11.41 -4.15
CA ASP A 85 14.55 10.74 -3.68
C ASP A 85 13.60 10.61 -4.88
N ARG A 86 13.23 9.37 -5.20
CA ARG A 86 12.41 9.09 -6.37
C ARG A 86 11.08 9.85 -6.26
N GLU A 87 10.81 10.71 -7.23
CA GLU A 87 9.49 11.33 -7.38
C GLU A 87 8.46 10.29 -7.84
N ILE A 88 7.41 10.11 -7.03
CA ILE A 88 6.37 9.11 -7.28
C ILE A 88 5.31 9.70 -8.22
N GLY A 89 4.86 8.91 -9.19
CA GLY A 89 3.76 9.28 -10.10
C GLY A 89 4.22 9.82 -11.45
N LEU A 90 5.46 9.52 -11.84
CA LEU A 90 6.00 9.84 -13.15
C LEU A 90 5.69 8.78 -14.21
N TYR A 91 4.96 7.71 -13.85
CA TYR A 91 4.61 6.60 -14.73
C TYR A 91 5.82 5.93 -15.38
N GLN A 92 6.95 5.87 -14.67
CA GLN A 92 8.19 5.28 -15.16
C GLN A 92 8.20 3.77 -14.90
N ASP A 93 8.74 3.00 -15.84
CA ASP A 93 8.94 1.56 -15.64
C ASP A 93 9.98 1.33 -14.54
N LEU A 94 9.71 0.38 -13.64
CA LEU A 94 10.63 0.00 -12.56
C LEU A 94 11.34 -1.29 -12.92
N VAL A 95 12.54 -1.48 -12.41
CA VAL A 95 13.22 -2.78 -12.42
C VAL A 95 13.33 -3.26 -10.98
N ILE A 96 12.82 -4.47 -10.72
CA ILE A 96 12.86 -5.09 -9.38
C ILE A 96 13.56 -6.47 -9.48
N PRO A 97 14.42 -6.83 -8.50
CA PRO A 97 15.01 -8.16 -8.43
C PRO A 97 13.94 -9.23 -8.14
N VAL A 98 14.06 -10.37 -8.82
CA VAL A 98 13.19 -11.53 -8.64
C VAL A 98 13.91 -12.51 -7.72
N THR A 99 13.24 -12.91 -6.64
CA THR A 99 13.79 -13.84 -5.64
C THR A 99 12.96 -15.12 -5.54
N ASN A 100 13.38 -16.03 -4.66
CA ASN A 100 12.67 -17.27 -4.33
C ASN A 100 12.54 -17.42 -2.80
N PHE A 101 11.84 -18.45 -2.32
CA PHE A 101 11.73 -18.76 -0.88
C PHE A 101 13.07 -19.03 -0.18
N LEU A 102 14.11 -19.37 -0.95
CA LEU A 102 15.47 -19.58 -0.44
C LEU A 102 16.32 -18.30 -0.47
N ASN A 103 15.74 -17.15 -0.84
CA ASN A 103 16.43 -15.87 -1.07
C ASN A 103 17.51 -15.95 -2.16
N GLU A 104 17.35 -16.85 -3.13
CA GLU A 104 18.19 -16.92 -4.31
C GLU A 104 17.74 -15.87 -5.34
N ASP A 105 18.71 -15.14 -5.90
CA ASP A 105 18.46 -14.14 -6.95
C ASP A 105 18.25 -14.84 -8.29
N LYS A 106 17.10 -14.60 -8.92
CA LYS A 106 16.70 -15.21 -10.20
C LYS A 106 16.60 -14.20 -11.35
N GLY A 107 17.30 -13.08 -11.21
CA GLY A 107 17.38 -12.02 -12.20
C GLY A 107 16.46 -10.84 -11.90
N PHE A 108 16.12 -10.08 -12.93
CA PHE A 108 15.36 -8.84 -12.81
C PHE A 108 14.10 -8.89 -13.66
N MET A 109 13.04 -8.21 -13.21
CA MET A 109 11.81 -8.04 -13.97
C MET A 109 11.43 -6.57 -14.06
N ALA A 110 11.02 -6.15 -15.26
CA ALA A 110 10.49 -4.82 -15.52
C ALA A 110 9.00 -4.76 -15.10
N LEU A 111 8.67 -3.79 -14.25
CA LEU A 111 7.31 -3.45 -13.85
C LEU A 111 6.81 -2.26 -14.67
N ALA A 112 5.59 -2.39 -15.18
CA ALA A 112 4.96 -1.33 -15.95
C ALA A 112 4.65 -0.10 -15.08
N GLY A 113 5.21 1.06 -15.46
CA GLY A 113 5.02 2.34 -14.76
C GLY A 113 3.57 2.79 -14.71
N ASP A 114 2.77 2.40 -15.71
CA ASP A 114 1.34 2.72 -15.77
C ASP A 114 0.53 2.08 -14.62
N VAL A 115 1.03 1.00 -14.02
CA VAL A 115 0.39 0.25 -12.92
C VAL A 115 1.09 0.50 -11.59
N PHE A 116 2.43 0.52 -11.60
CA PHE A 116 3.27 0.52 -10.40
C PHE A 116 3.88 1.88 -10.06
N ASP A 117 3.66 2.92 -10.87
CA ASP A 117 4.15 4.29 -10.61
C ASP A 117 3.08 5.36 -10.90
N VAL A 118 1.92 5.22 -10.24
CA VAL A 118 0.81 6.18 -10.33
C VAL A 118 0.85 7.18 -9.16
N PRO A 119 0.50 8.47 -9.38
CA PRO A 119 0.43 9.45 -8.29
C PRO A 119 -0.41 8.96 -7.09
N ILE A 120 0.17 9.03 -5.89
CA ILE A 120 -0.46 8.52 -4.68
C ILE A 120 -1.65 9.39 -4.28
N ARG A 121 -2.85 8.82 -4.38
CA ARG A 121 -4.12 9.49 -4.08
C ARG A 121 -4.88 8.82 -2.93
N LYS A 122 -4.76 9.42 -1.74
CA LYS A 122 -5.38 8.93 -0.48
C LYS A 122 -6.92 8.91 -0.54
N ASP A 123 -7.52 9.86 -1.25
CA ASP A 123 -8.96 9.99 -1.41
C ASP A 123 -9.59 8.77 -2.13
N ILE A 124 -8.94 8.29 -3.19
CA ILE A 124 -9.39 7.13 -3.97
C ILE A 124 -9.28 5.85 -3.14
N ILE A 125 -8.15 5.67 -2.45
CA ILE A 125 -7.94 4.53 -1.57
C ILE A 125 -9.01 4.46 -0.49
N HIS A 126 -9.26 5.57 0.21
CA HIS A 126 -10.30 5.66 1.23
C HIS A 126 -11.69 5.30 0.69
N ARG A 127 -12.06 5.82 -0.50
CA ARG A 127 -13.35 5.48 -1.15
C ARG A 127 -13.47 4.00 -1.48
N VAL A 128 -12.41 3.38 -2.02
CA VAL A 128 -12.41 1.96 -2.39
C VAL A 128 -12.49 1.08 -1.14
N VAL A 129 -11.74 1.40 -0.08
CA VAL A 129 -11.78 0.65 1.19
C VAL A 129 -13.16 0.73 1.85
N ARG A 130 -13.74 1.94 1.94
CA ARG A 130 -15.10 2.10 2.47
C ARG A 130 -16.13 1.32 1.65
N TRP A 131 -16.01 1.33 0.34
CA TRP A 131 -16.85 0.53 -0.55
C TRP A 131 -16.73 -0.98 -0.25
N GLN A 132 -15.51 -1.50 -0.10
CA GLN A 132 -15.27 -2.91 0.22
C GLN A 132 -15.85 -3.30 1.58
N LEU A 133 -15.63 -2.49 2.62
CA LEU A 133 -16.14 -2.76 3.96
C LEU A 133 -17.67 -2.70 4.01
N ALA A 134 -18.28 -1.67 3.41
CA ALA A 134 -19.73 -1.54 3.36
C ALA A 134 -20.41 -2.68 2.58
N LYS A 135 -19.77 -3.16 1.50
CA LYS A 135 -20.27 -4.30 0.71
C LYS A 135 -20.23 -5.63 1.47
N ARG A 136 -19.32 -5.80 2.44
CA ARG A 136 -19.20 -7.01 3.26
C ARG A 136 -20.26 -7.11 4.37
N GLN A 137 -20.91 -6.01 4.73
CA GLN A 137 -21.88 -5.99 5.83
C GLN A 137 -23.20 -6.67 5.43
N GLN A 138 -23.69 -7.56 6.29
CA GLN A 138 -24.93 -8.30 6.06
C GLN A 138 -26.19 -7.50 6.42
N GLY A 139 -26.14 -6.70 7.49
CA GLY A 139 -27.26 -5.82 7.88
C GLY A 139 -28.51 -6.54 8.40
N THR A 140 -28.35 -7.63 9.17
CA THR A 140 -29.46 -8.45 9.71
C THR A 140 -30.09 -7.90 11.00
N HIS A 141 -29.73 -6.70 11.41
CA HIS A 141 -30.32 -6.07 12.59
C HIS A 141 -31.82 -5.82 12.37
N SER A 142 -32.65 -6.26 13.32
CA SER A 142 -34.10 -6.06 13.25
C SER A 142 -34.67 -5.84 14.63
N THR A 143 -35.32 -4.70 14.82
CA THR A 143 -36.19 -4.45 15.98
C THR A 143 -37.65 -4.65 15.63
N LYS A 144 -38.46 -4.98 16.62
CA LYS A 144 -39.91 -5.08 16.45
C LYS A 144 -40.55 -3.69 16.47
N THR A 145 -41.26 -3.38 15.39
CA THR A 145 -42.17 -2.24 15.27
C THR A 145 -43.44 -2.52 16.07
N ILE A 146 -44.28 -1.50 16.23
CA ILE A 146 -45.52 -1.59 17.01
C ILE A 146 -46.43 -2.74 16.55
N SER A 147 -46.45 -3.03 15.25
CA SER A 147 -47.27 -4.08 14.66
C SER A 147 -46.72 -5.49 14.89
N GLU A 148 -45.40 -5.61 15.05
CA GLU A 148 -44.70 -6.91 15.22
C GLU A 148 -44.56 -7.31 16.70
N VAL A 149 -44.74 -6.35 17.63
CA VAL A 149 -44.75 -6.65 19.07
C VAL A 149 -46.03 -7.43 19.40
N SER A 150 -45.85 -8.58 20.05
CA SER A 150 -46.96 -9.41 20.54
C SER A 150 -47.71 -8.68 21.65
N GLY A 151 -49.04 -8.64 21.55
CA GLY A 151 -49.91 -8.00 22.52
C GLY A 151 -51.27 -7.65 21.93
N THR A 152 -52.21 -7.23 22.80
CA THR A 152 -53.56 -6.89 22.37
C THR A 152 -53.61 -5.57 21.59
N GLY A 153 -54.41 -5.55 20.52
CA GLY A 153 -54.80 -4.33 19.80
C GLY A 153 -55.92 -3.55 20.49
N ARG A 154 -56.51 -4.10 21.57
CA ARG A 154 -57.61 -3.47 22.31
C ARG A 154 -57.14 -2.23 23.06
N LYS A 155 -57.96 -1.17 23.01
CA LYS A 155 -57.72 0.05 23.79
C LYS A 155 -57.71 -0.27 25.29
N PRO A 156 -56.68 0.14 26.06
CA PRO A 156 -56.54 -0.29 27.45
C PRO A 156 -57.60 0.26 28.40
N TRP A 157 -58.04 1.49 28.19
CA TRP A 157 -59.12 2.13 28.95
C TRP A 157 -59.88 3.17 28.11
N LYS A 158 -61.05 3.61 28.61
CA LYS A 158 -61.88 4.63 27.97
C LYS A 158 -61.10 5.95 27.79
N GLN A 159 -61.45 6.73 26.77
CA GLN A 159 -60.74 7.97 26.41
C GLN A 159 -60.79 9.05 27.51
N LYS A 160 -61.83 9.03 28.35
CA LYS A 160 -62.07 9.97 29.45
C LYS A 160 -62.63 9.19 30.66
N GLY A 161 -62.55 9.79 31.85
CA GLY A 161 -63.15 9.28 33.09
C GLY A 161 -62.22 8.49 34.02
N THR A 162 -61.01 8.10 33.58
CA THR A 162 -60.06 7.32 34.40
C THR A 162 -58.98 8.14 35.10
N GLY A 163 -58.84 9.44 34.81
CA GLY A 163 -57.77 10.30 35.38
C GLY A 163 -56.34 9.97 34.92
N ARG A 164 -56.15 8.97 34.05
CA ARG A 164 -54.84 8.55 33.51
C ARG A 164 -54.55 9.23 32.16
N ALA A 165 -53.28 9.21 31.75
CA ALA A 165 -52.88 9.59 30.40
C ALA A 165 -53.66 8.78 29.33
N ARG A 166 -53.91 9.39 28.18
CA ARG A 166 -54.68 8.77 27.08
C ARG A 166 -53.77 7.87 26.27
N HIS A 167 -54.15 6.60 26.10
CA HIS A 167 -53.41 5.66 25.25
C HIS A 167 -54.32 4.90 24.29
N GLY A 168 -53.75 4.57 23.12
CA GLY A 168 -54.40 3.72 22.10
C GLY A 168 -54.07 2.24 22.28
N THR A 169 -52.84 1.91 22.65
CA THR A 169 -52.33 0.54 22.84
C THR A 169 -51.24 0.51 23.91
N LEU A 170 -51.01 -0.63 24.55
CA LEU A 170 -49.90 -0.85 25.49
C LEU A 170 -48.58 -1.24 24.79
N ARG A 171 -48.61 -1.47 23.48
CA ARG A 171 -47.41 -1.82 22.69
C ARG A 171 -46.57 -0.61 22.28
N GLY A 172 -46.97 0.60 22.69
CA GLY A 172 -46.25 1.83 22.38
C GLY A 172 -44.88 1.90 23.05
N PRO A 173 -43.95 2.71 22.52
CA PRO A 173 -42.55 2.78 22.96
C PRO A 173 -42.38 3.31 24.38
N GLN A 174 -43.34 4.09 24.87
CA GLN A 174 -43.33 4.62 26.23
C GLN A 174 -43.60 3.55 27.28
N PHE A 175 -44.14 2.39 26.87
CA PHE A 175 -44.43 1.28 27.77
C PHE A 175 -43.27 0.28 27.82
N ARG A 176 -43.08 -0.31 29.00
CA ARG A 176 -42.12 -1.41 29.17
C ARG A 176 -42.55 -2.61 28.33
N GLY A 177 -41.63 -3.15 27.54
CA GLY A 177 -41.93 -4.25 26.60
C GLY A 177 -42.63 -3.80 25.31
N GLY A 178 -42.79 -2.49 25.11
CA GLY A 178 -43.30 -1.90 23.87
C GLY A 178 -42.31 -1.94 22.72
N CYS A 179 -42.72 -1.40 21.57
CA CYS A 179 -41.90 -1.37 20.37
C CYS A 179 -40.75 -0.36 20.43
N VAL A 180 -39.76 -0.54 19.56
CA VAL A 180 -38.73 0.46 19.30
C VAL A 180 -39.17 1.36 18.15
N MET A 181 -39.23 2.69 18.37
CA MET A 181 -39.73 3.63 17.35
C MET A 181 -38.78 3.80 16.17
N HIS A 182 -37.55 4.26 16.42
CA HIS A 182 -36.52 4.42 15.39
C HIS A 182 -35.45 3.34 15.51
N GLY A 183 -35.92 2.10 15.50
CA GLY A 183 -35.06 0.94 15.61
C GLY A 183 -34.51 0.48 14.25
N PRO A 184 -33.36 -0.21 14.26
CA PRO A 184 -32.77 -0.76 13.03
C PRO A 184 -33.69 -1.79 12.37
N LYS A 185 -33.79 -1.72 11.04
CA LYS A 185 -34.46 -2.72 10.19
C LYS A 185 -33.49 -3.32 9.18
N PRO A 186 -33.67 -4.60 8.79
CA PRO A 186 -32.75 -5.25 7.88
C PRO A 186 -32.61 -4.47 6.59
N ARG A 187 -31.37 -4.12 6.23
CA ARG A 187 -31.07 -3.34 5.04
C ARG A 187 -29.70 -3.66 4.50
N SER A 188 -29.50 -3.46 3.20
CA SER A 188 -28.17 -3.53 2.61
C SER A 188 -27.40 -2.23 2.88
N HIS A 189 -26.13 -2.36 3.27
CA HIS A 189 -25.19 -1.24 3.40
C HIS A 189 -24.32 -1.04 2.15
N ALA A 190 -24.50 -1.88 1.11
CA ALA A 190 -23.64 -1.86 -0.05
C ALA A 190 -23.80 -0.57 -0.87
N ILE A 191 -22.69 0.15 -1.07
CA ILE A 191 -22.62 1.30 -1.98
C ILE A 191 -22.05 0.87 -3.33
N LYS A 192 -22.39 1.55 -4.42
CA LYS A 192 -21.84 1.29 -5.76
C LYS A 192 -20.61 2.18 -6.00
N LEU A 193 -19.61 1.66 -6.72
CA LEU A 193 -18.41 2.39 -7.12
C LEU A 193 -18.00 2.05 -8.56
N ASN A 194 -17.64 3.06 -9.34
CA ASN A 194 -17.30 2.92 -10.76
C ASN A 194 -16.16 1.92 -10.96
N LYS A 195 -16.26 1.08 -12.00
CA LYS A 195 -15.24 0.06 -12.35
C LYS A 195 -13.84 0.70 -12.51
N LYS A 196 -13.75 1.86 -13.17
CA LYS A 196 -12.50 2.62 -13.36
C LYS A 196 -11.86 3.07 -12.03
N VAL A 197 -12.66 3.58 -11.10
CA VAL A 197 -12.18 4.02 -9.77
C VAL A 197 -11.65 2.83 -8.96
N ARG A 198 -12.29 1.67 -9.06
CA ARG A 198 -11.82 0.43 -8.41
C ARG A 198 -10.46 -0.02 -8.94
N ARG A 199 -10.26 -0.01 -10.27
CA ARG A 199 -8.94 -0.33 -10.88
C ARG A 199 -7.88 0.69 -10.49
N LEU A 200 -8.21 1.98 -10.52
CA LEU A 200 -7.29 3.05 -10.13
C LEU A 200 -6.86 2.92 -8.66
N GLY A 201 -7.77 2.60 -7.74
CA GLY A 201 -7.41 2.34 -6.35
C GLY A 201 -6.48 1.14 -6.18
N LEU A 202 -6.59 0.12 -7.02
CA LEU A 202 -5.67 -1.02 -7.01
C LEU A 202 -4.28 -0.62 -7.53
N LYS A 203 -4.20 0.15 -8.62
CA LYS A 203 -2.93 0.71 -9.13
C LYS A 203 -2.20 1.55 -8.06
N ILE A 204 -2.93 2.45 -7.39
CA ILE A 204 -2.36 3.29 -6.32
C ILE A 204 -1.87 2.43 -5.14
N ALA A 205 -2.61 1.37 -4.77
CA ALA A 205 -2.19 0.48 -3.69
C ALA A 205 -0.90 -0.29 -4.03
N LEU A 206 -0.77 -0.77 -5.28
CA LEU A 206 0.45 -1.42 -5.75
C LEU A 206 1.62 -0.43 -5.83
N THR A 207 1.37 0.77 -6.35
CA THR A 207 2.38 1.84 -6.39
C THR A 207 2.89 2.18 -5.00
N ALA A 208 1.99 2.31 -4.01
CA ALA A 208 2.39 2.58 -2.63
C ALA A 208 3.29 1.47 -2.06
N ARG A 209 3.00 0.20 -2.34
CA ARG A 209 3.86 -0.92 -1.90
C ARG A 209 5.21 -0.97 -2.61
N ALA A 210 5.23 -0.65 -3.90
CA ALA A 210 6.47 -0.54 -4.67
C ALA A 210 7.34 0.63 -4.19
N ALA A 211 6.73 1.79 -3.94
CA ALA A 211 7.41 2.98 -3.42
C ALA A 211 7.97 2.77 -2.01
N GLU A 212 7.28 2.02 -1.15
CA GLU A 212 7.78 1.63 0.18
C GLU A 212 8.84 0.53 0.13
N GLY A 213 9.13 -0.07 -1.04
CA GLY A 213 10.04 -1.21 -1.16
C GLY A 213 9.52 -2.51 -0.52
N LYS A 214 8.23 -2.59 -0.19
CA LYS A 214 7.59 -3.75 0.46
C LYS A 214 6.90 -4.69 -0.53
N LEU A 215 7.09 -4.44 -1.81
CA LEU A 215 6.69 -5.33 -2.90
C LEU A 215 7.88 -6.23 -3.26
N MET A 216 7.71 -7.53 -3.07
CA MET A 216 8.69 -8.54 -3.47
C MET A 216 8.11 -9.38 -4.62
N ILE A 217 8.98 -9.74 -5.57
CA ILE A 217 8.60 -10.50 -6.75
C ILE A 217 9.28 -11.84 -6.70
N PHE A 218 8.48 -12.89 -6.78
CA PHE A 218 8.94 -14.26 -6.79
C PHE A 218 8.85 -14.81 -8.21
N GLU A 219 9.78 -15.68 -8.59
CA GLU A 219 9.62 -16.43 -9.84
C GLU A 219 8.37 -17.31 -9.73
N ASP A 220 8.41 -18.26 -8.80
CA ASP A 220 7.32 -19.18 -8.50
C ASP A 220 7.04 -19.25 -7.00
N LEU A 221 5.79 -19.59 -6.66
CA LEU A 221 5.35 -19.79 -5.27
C LEU A 221 5.26 -21.29 -4.90
N ASP A 222 6.04 -22.16 -5.55
CA ASP A 222 6.09 -23.58 -5.19
C ASP A 222 6.90 -23.82 -3.91
N VAL A 223 6.39 -24.73 -3.08
CA VAL A 223 7.00 -25.10 -1.80
C VAL A 223 7.21 -26.61 -1.81
N PRO A 224 8.41 -27.12 -1.49
CA PRO A 224 8.71 -28.54 -1.60
C PRO A 224 7.78 -29.41 -0.73
N SER A 225 7.41 -28.91 0.46
CA SER A 225 6.59 -29.61 1.44
C SER A 225 5.50 -28.71 2.02
N HIS A 226 4.35 -29.30 2.36
CA HIS A 226 3.20 -28.63 3.00
C HIS A 226 3.42 -28.29 4.49
N LYS A 227 4.66 -28.32 4.98
CA LYS A 227 4.99 -28.03 6.38
C LYS A 227 4.98 -26.52 6.64
N THR A 228 4.18 -26.10 7.61
CA THR A 228 4.07 -24.70 8.06
C THR A 228 5.42 -24.12 8.51
N LYS A 229 6.29 -24.96 9.10
CA LYS A 229 7.64 -24.56 9.54
C LYS A 229 8.46 -23.91 8.44
N ASN A 230 8.32 -24.36 7.19
CA ASN A 230 9.06 -23.80 6.05
C ASN A 230 8.68 -22.33 5.82
N ILE A 231 7.39 -22.02 5.84
CA ILE A 231 6.88 -20.66 5.67
C ILE A 231 7.23 -19.78 6.89
N VAL A 232 7.10 -20.32 8.10
CA VAL A 232 7.46 -19.57 9.33
C VAL A 232 8.94 -19.21 9.34
N ASN A 233 9.81 -20.16 8.98
CA ASN A 233 11.25 -19.92 8.87
C ASN A 233 11.55 -18.82 7.83
N TYR A 234 10.90 -18.88 6.66
CA TYR A 234 11.05 -17.84 5.64
C TYR A 234 10.60 -16.46 6.15
N VAL A 235 9.42 -16.36 6.77
CA VAL A 235 8.93 -15.09 7.33
C VAL A 235 9.86 -14.57 8.42
N SER A 236 10.47 -15.45 9.22
CA SER A 236 11.43 -15.04 10.26
C SER A 236 12.74 -14.48 9.72
N GLN A 237 13.12 -14.84 8.49
CA GLN A 237 14.29 -14.26 7.81
C GLN A 237 14.00 -12.87 7.24
N MET A 238 12.72 -12.55 6.99
CA MET A 238 12.32 -11.24 6.49
C MET A 238 12.30 -10.22 7.62
N GLU A 239 13.32 -9.39 7.69
CA GLU A 239 13.35 -8.27 8.64
C GLU A 239 12.18 -7.30 8.36
N ASN A 240 11.58 -6.77 9.43
CA ASN A 240 10.57 -5.70 9.39
C ASN A 240 9.17 -6.03 8.83
N SER A 241 8.82 -7.31 8.62
CA SER A 241 7.46 -7.70 8.17
C SER A 241 6.64 -8.35 9.28
N LYS A 242 5.44 -7.82 9.60
CA LYS A 242 4.53 -8.45 10.58
C LYS A 242 3.46 -9.28 9.91
N LYS A 243 2.98 -8.84 8.75
CA LYS A 243 1.91 -9.50 7.98
C LYS A 243 2.30 -9.60 6.51
N LEU A 244 2.18 -10.80 5.96
CA LEU A 244 2.56 -11.16 4.60
C LEU A 244 1.34 -11.50 3.76
N LEU A 245 1.25 -10.93 2.56
CA LEU A 245 0.27 -11.31 1.55
C LEU A 245 0.98 -11.96 0.37
N LEU A 246 0.73 -13.24 0.12
CA LEU A 246 1.19 -13.97 -1.05
C LEU A 246 0.12 -13.91 -2.15
N VAL A 247 0.53 -13.55 -3.37
CA VAL A 247 -0.35 -13.49 -4.53
C VAL A 247 0.16 -14.40 -5.63
N ASP A 248 -0.64 -15.41 -5.93
CA ASP A 248 -0.37 -16.37 -7.00
C ASP A 248 -1.13 -15.99 -8.28
N GLY A 249 -0.57 -16.25 -9.44
CA GLY A 249 -1.19 -15.89 -10.72
C GLY A 249 -2.41 -16.74 -11.03
N GLY A 250 -2.33 -18.03 -10.71
CA GLY A 250 -3.32 -19.07 -11.02
C GLY A 250 -4.10 -19.62 -9.83
N PRO A 251 -4.60 -20.87 -9.95
CA PRO A 251 -5.15 -21.58 -8.80
C PRO A 251 -4.02 -21.84 -7.79
N ILE A 252 -4.32 -21.59 -6.51
CA ILE A 252 -3.34 -21.74 -5.44
C ILE A 252 -2.89 -23.20 -5.36
N ASN A 253 -1.57 -23.42 -5.41
CA ASN A 253 -0.98 -24.73 -5.16
C ASN A 253 -1.41 -25.30 -3.79
N GLU A 254 -1.85 -26.56 -3.78
CA GLU A 254 -2.36 -27.22 -2.58
C GLU A 254 -1.34 -27.23 -1.43
N LYS A 255 -0.05 -27.45 -1.74
CA LYS A 255 1.02 -27.45 -0.73
C LYS A 255 1.14 -26.08 -0.05
N LEU A 256 1.11 -25.01 -0.84
CA LEU A 256 1.19 -23.63 -0.36
C LEU A 256 -0.05 -23.30 0.49
N LYS A 257 -1.24 -23.70 0.03
CA LYS A 257 -2.50 -23.50 0.76
C LYS A 257 -2.46 -24.17 2.13
N LEU A 258 -2.08 -25.45 2.20
CA LEU A 258 -1.99 -26.20 3.46
C LEU A 258 -0.90 -25.63 4.39
N ALA A 259 0.24 -25.20 3.83
CA ALA A 259 1.32 -24.61 4.62
C ALA A 259 0.96 -23.24 5.22
N THR A 260 0.02 -22.50 4.64
CA THR A 260 -0.33 -21.13 5.04
C THR A 260 -1.64 -21.02 5.80
N GLN A 261 -2.62 -21.90 5.57
CA GLN A 261 -3.96 -21.82 6.14
C GLN A 261 -3.99 -21.71 7.68
N ASN A 262 -3.02 -22.31 8.37
CA ASN A 262 -2.94 -22.26 9.84
C ASN A 262 -2.24 -21.00 10.38
N ILE A 263 -1.63 -20.17 9.52
CA ILE A 263 -0.82 -19.02 9.93
C ILE A 263 -1.66 -17.75 9.82
N HIS A 264 -1.93 -17.09 10.94
CA HIS A 264 -2.83 -15.92 10.99
C HIS A 264 -2.27 -14.64 10.34
N TYR A 265 -0.95 -14.53 10.22
CA TYR A 265 -0.27 -13.36 9.65
C TYR A 265 0.16 -13.55 8.19
N VAL A 266 -0.02 -14.74 7.61
CA VAL A 266 0.25 -15.01 6.19
C VAL A 266 -1.07 -15.35 5.50
N ASN A 267 -1.43 -14.56 4.49
CA ASN A 267 -2.60 -14.86 3.65
C ASN A 267 -2.17 -15.13 2.22
N VAL A 268 -2.84 -16.07 1.56
CA VAL A 268 -2.64 -16.39 0.14
C VAL A 268 -3.90 -16.02 -0.63
N LEU A 269 -3.73 -15.28 -1.72
CA LEU A 269 -4.81 -14.93 -2.64
C LEU A 269 -4.41 -15.27 -4.08
N PRO A 270 -5.34 -15.72 -4.92
CA PRO A 270 -5.11 -15.72 -6.35
C PRO A 270 -5.19 -14.28 -6.89
N SER A 271 -4.53 -14.00 -8.01
CA SER A 271 -4.46 -12.68 -8.66
C SER A 271 -5.84 -12.08 -8.96
N ILE A 272 -6.83 -12.93 -9.27
CA ILE A 272 -8.23 -12.57 -9.46
C ILE A 272 -8.88 -11.99 -8.19
N GLY A 273 -8.50 -12.49 -7.01
CA GLY A 273 -9.02 -12.08 -5.70
C GLY A 273 -8.29 -10.89 -5.07
N LEU A 274 -7.30 -10.33 -5.77
CA LEU A 274 -6.50 -9.23 -5.27
C LEU A 274 -7.37 -7.98 -5.00
N ASN A 275 -7.22 -7.41 -3.82
CA ASN A 275 -8.08 -6.34 -3.34
C ASN A 275 -7.30 -5.30 -2.52
N VAL A 276 -7.75 -4.04 -2.58
CA VAL A 276 -7.07 -2.90 -1.92
C VAL A 276 -7.00 -3.08 -0.40
N TYR A 277 -8.09 -3.51 0.24
CA TYR A 277 -8.12 -3.73 1.70
C TYR A 277 -7.05 -4.71 2.17
N SER A 278 -6.90 -5.85 1.50
CA SER A 278 -5.89 -6.87 1.83
C SER A 278 -4.48 -6.32 1.62
N ILE A 279 -4.22 -5.58 0.54
CA ILE A 279 -2.89 -4.98 0.32
C ILE A 279 -2.52 -4.00 1.45
N LEU A 280 -3.49 -3.22 1.94
CA LEU A 280 -3.25 -2.26 3.03
C LEU A 280 -3.16 -2.93 4.41
N LEU A 281 -3.88 -4.04 4.62
CA LEU A 281 -3.87 -4.77 5.88
C LEU A 281 -2.54 -5.49 6.15
N HIS A 282 -1.83 -5.88 5.09
CA HIS A 282 -0.55 -6.58 5.17
C HIS A 282 0.59 -5.61 4.92
N ASP A 283 1.73 -5.81 5.57
CA ASP A 283 2.88 -4.92 5.44
C ASP A 283 3.64 -5.21 4.15
N THR A 284 3.89 -6.50 3.89
CA THR A 284 4.64 -6.98 2.73
C THR A 284 3.72 -7.71 1.74
N LEU A 285 3.93 -7.42 0.47
CA LEU A 285 3.22 -8.02 -0.65
C LEU A 285 4.22 -8.82 -1.48
N VAL A 286 4.03 -10.13 -1.56
CA VAL A 286 4.82 -11.02 -2.42
C VAL A 286 3.95 -11.46 -3.58
N MET A 287 4.44 -11.29 -4.80
CA MET A 287 3.73 -11.66 -6.02
C MET A 287 4.58 -12.62 -6.85
N SER A 288 3.99 -13.69 -7.37
CA SER A 288 4.64 -14.46 -8.45
C SER A 288 4.73 -13.60 -9.72
N ARG A 289 5.73 -13.88 -10.57
CA ARG A 289 5.88 -13.31 -11.92
C ARG A 289 4.59 -13.44 -12.75
N ASP A 290 3.98 -14.62 -12.77
CA ASP A 290 2.69 -14.85 -13.45
C ASP A 290 1.57 -13.95 -12.88
N ALA A 291 1.57 -13.72 -11.57
CA ALA A 291 0.60 -12.82 -10.95
C ALA A 291 0.76 -11.37 -11.42
N VAL A 292 2.00 -10.90 -11.56
CA VAL A 292 2.30 -9.55 -12.05
C VAL A 292 1.81 -9.40 -13.49
N ASP A 293 2.17 -10.34 -14.37
CA ASP A 293 1.80 -10.29 -15.79
C ASP A 293 0.27 -10.25 -15.98
N ARG A 294 -0.47 -11.13 -15.29
CA ARG A 294 -1.94 -11.15 -15.31
C ARG A 294 -2.56 -9.85 -14.77
N ILE A 295 -1.95 -9.24 -13.77
CA ILE A 295 -2.44 -7.97 -13.21
C ILE A 295 -2.21 -6.83 -14.19
N VAL A 296 -1.03 -6.77 -14.82
CA VAL A 296 -0.72 -5.78 -15.85
C VAL A 296 -1.69 -5.92 -17.02
N GLU A 297 -1.89 -7.14 -17.51
CA GLU A 297 -2.86 -7.44 -18.56
C GLU A 297 -4.27 -6.96 -18.17
N ARG A 298 -4.76 -7.35 -16.98
CA ARG A 298 -6.10 -6.96 -16.48
C ARG A 298 -6.26 -5.43 -16.37
N MET A 299 -5.20 -4.70 -16.09
CA MET A 299 -5.23 -3.24 -16.00
C MET A 299 -5.25 -2.57 -17.36
N ARG A 300 -4.55 -3.13 -18.35
CA ARG A 300 -4.48 -2.64 -19.73
C ARG A 300 -5.74 -2.97 -20.53
N THR A 301 -6.32 -4.16 -20.33
CA THR A 301 -7.54 -4.58 -21.02
C THR A 301 -8.68 -3.59 -20.75
N PRO A 302 -9.29 -2.96 -21.78
CA PRO A 302 -10.32 -1.96 -21.59
C PRO A 302 -11.54 -2.53 -20.88
N ILE A 303 -12.25 -1.68 -20.13
CA ILE A 303 -13.50 -2.08 -19.47
C ILE A 303 -14.61 -1.98 -20.50
N ASN A 304 -15.03 -3.13 -21.03
CA ASN A 304 -16.26 -3.22 -21.82
C ASN A 304 -17.45 -2.87 -20.90
N ARG A 305 -18.31 -1.95 -21.37
CA ARG A 305 -19.42 -1.42 -20.59
C ARG A 305 -20.46 -2.49 -20.33
#